data_AF-A0A926B9U9-F1
#
_entry.id   AF-A0A926B9U9-F1
#
_cell.length_a   1.000
_cell.length_b   1.000
_cell.length_c   1.000
_cell.angle_alpha   90.00
_cell.angle_beta   90.00
_cell.angle_gamma   90.00
#
_symmetry.space_group_name_H-M   'P 1'
#
loop_
_entity.id
_entity.type
_entity.pdbx_description
1 polymer ?
#
loop_
_entity_poly.entity_id
_entity_poly.type
_entity_poly.pdbx_seq_one_letter_code
_entity_poly.pdbx_strand_id
1 'polypeptide(L)'
;MVPRRPAPRAERQRPWSVAHVPIADCNWSNDPARPTHARAHPGARDVSPRIRVRESFVICPTCKRKISANPATANAFRPFCSERCRLVDLGAWLNGSHRITAPLSEEDLDEAVVTGEHGEDDERSEHN
;
A
#
# COMPACT_ATOMS: atom_id res chain seq x y z
N MET A 1 53.35 12.88 27.30
CA MET A 1 52.45 13.75 26.51
C MET A 1 51.60 12.89 25.59
N VAL A 2 50.27 12.87 25.76
CA VAL A 2 49.33 12.19 24.84
C VAL A 2 48.64 13.25 23.99
N PRO A 3 48.70 13.22 22.65
CA PRO A 3 47.98 14.19 21.83
C PRO A 3 46.48 13.87 21.88
N ARG A 4 45.70 14.87 22.29
CA ARG A 4 44.23 14.84 22.25
C ARG A 4 43.77 14.79 20.79
N ARG A 5 42.95 13.81 20.44
CA ARG A 5 42.25 13.76 19.14
C ARG A 5 41.28 14.94 19.03
N PRO A 6 41.19 15.63 17.88
CA PRO A 6 40.15 16.63 17.66
C PRO A 6 38.77 15.95 17.55
N ALA A 7 37.74 16.62 18.10
CA ALA A 7 36.35 16.20 18.02
C ALA A 7 35.84 16.14 16.56
N PRO A 8 34.87 15.26 16.24
CA PRO A 8 34.26 15.25 14.91
C PRO A 8 33.49 16.55 14.66
N ARG A 9 33.66 17.08 13.44
CA ARG A 9 33.03 18.30 12.96
C ARG A 9 31.52 18.10 12.88
N ALA A 10 30.76 19.02 13.48
CA ALA A 10 29.30 19.01 13.51
C ALA A 10 28.67 18.62 12.16
N GLU A 11 27.95 17.51 12.18
CA GLU A 11 27.05 17.01 11.15
C GLU A 11 26.04 18.13 10.85
N ARG A 12 26.14 18.75 9.68
CA ARG A 12 25.12 19.70 9.21
C ARG A 12 23.86 18.89 8.92
N GLN A 13 22.94 18.89 9.87
CA GLN A 13 21.55 18.51 9.67
C GLN A 13 21.04 19.26 8.43
N ARG A 14 20.76 18.52 7.36
CA ARG A 14 20.01 19.06 6.23
C ARG A 14 18.55 19.05 6.68
N PRO A 15 17.90 20.21 6.90
CA PRO A 15 16.46 20.18 7.07
C PRO A 15 15.88 19.63 5.76
N TRP A 16 14.99 18.66 5.90
CA TRP A 16 14.08 18.27 4.84
C TRP A 16 13.21 19.50 4.55
N SER A 17 13.64 20.38 3.66
CA SER A 17 12.76 21.43 3.18
C SER A 17 11.73 20.76 2.27
N VAL A 18 10.61 20.32 2.86
CA VAL A 18 9.38 20.08 2.13
C VAL A 18 8.94 21.45 1.61
N ALA A 19 9.16 21.69 0.33
CA ALA A 19 8.44 22.74 -0.37
C ALA A 19 6.96 22.39 -0.27
N HIS A 20 6.22 23.13 0.53
CA HIS A 20 4.75 23.10 0.50
C HIS A 20 4.34 23.63 -0.87
N VAL A 21 4.14 22.71 -1.82
CA VAL A 21 3.34 22.98 -3.00
C VAL A 21 1.91 23.06 -2.49
N PRO A 22 1.21 24.20 -2.63
CA PRO A 22 -0.19 24.27 -2.24
C PRO A 22 -0.94 23.19 -3.02
N ILE A 23 -1.68 22.34 -2.30
CA ILE A 23 -2.62 21.40 -2.90
C ILE A 23 -3.70 22.26 -3.54
N ALA A 24 -3.47 22.67 -4.78
CA ALA A 24 -4.57 23.06 -5.64
C ALA A 24 -5.41 21.79 -5.82
N ASP A 25 -6.70 21.90 -5.50
CA ASP A 25 -7.66 20.81 -5.57
C ASP A 25 -7.64 20.17 -6.96
N CYS A 26 -6.87 19.09 -7.10
CA CYS A 26 -6.84 18.28 -8.32
C CYS A 26 -8.09 17.41 -8.39
N ASN A 27 -9.26 18.05 -8.52
CA ASN A 27 -10.42 17.39 -9.10
C ASN A 27 -10.28 17.43 -10.63
N TRP A 28 -9.48 16.50 -11.15
CA TRP A 28 -9.17 16.33 -12.59
C TRP A 28 -10.40 16.46 -13.52
N SER A 29 -11.58 16.12 -13.02
CA SER A 29 -12.83 16.17 -13.78
C SER A 29 -13.38 17.57 -14.02
N ASN A 30 -12.99 18.57 -13.21
CA ASN A 30 -13.63 19.89 -13.16
C ASN A 30 -12.67 21.08 -13.39
N ASP A 31 -11.50 20.85 -13.98
CA ASP A 31 -10.58 21.92 -14.34
C ASP A 31 -11.15 22.77 -15.51
N PRO A 32 -11.38 24.09 -15.33
CA PRO A 32 -11.93 24.96 -16.38
C PRO A 32 -10.93 25.25 -17.51
N ALA A 33 -9.65 24.93 -17.33
CA ALA A 33 -8.64 24.94 -18.39
C ALA A 33 -8.57 23.61 -19.15
N ARG A 34 -9.40 22.61 -18.79
CA ARG A 34 -9.49 21.35 -19.52
C ARG A 34 -10.07 21.60 -20.92
N PRO A 35 -9.31 21.36 -22.00
CA PRO A 35 -9.79 21.62 -23.35
C PRO A 35 -10.96 20.68 -23.66
N THR A 36 -12.14 21.25 -23.87
CA THR A 36 -13.34 20.54 -24.31
C THR A 36 -13.10 20.04 -25.73
N HIS A 37 -12.70 18.76 -25.86
CA HIS A 37 -12.49 18.06 -27.13
C HIS A 37 -11.77 18.91 -28.18
N ALA A 38 -10.45 19.10 -27.98
CA ALA A 38 -9.59 19.69 -28.99
C ALA A 38 -9.79 18.98 -30.34
N ARG A 39 -10.35 19.73 -31.29
CA ARG A 39 -10.53 19.33 -32.68
C ARG A 39 -9.16 18.87 -33.21
N ALA A 40 -9.03 17.60 -33.58
CA ALA A 40 -7.76 17.00 -33.96
C ALA A 40 -7.11 17.80 -35.12
N HIS A 41 -5.97 18.45 -34.84
CA HIS A 41 -5.18 19.12 -35.86
C HIS A 41 -4.48 18.06 -36.73
N PRO A 42 -4.47 18.21 -38.08
CA PRO A 42 -3.68 17.34 -38.95
C PRO A 42 -2.19 17.54 -38.63
N GLY A 43 -1.59 16.58 -37.91
CA GLY A 43 -0.17 16.62 -37.52
C GLY A 43 0.11 16.42 -36.03
N ALA A 44 -0.91 16.33 -35.18
CA ALA A 44 -0.72 15.94 -33.78
C ALA A 44 -0.27 14.47 -33.70
N ARG A 45 1.02 14.25 -33.46
CA ARG A 45 1.57 12.92 -33.18
C ARG A 45 1.00 12.44 -31.84
N ASP A 46 0.37 11.28 -31.83
CA ASP A 46 -0.03 10.58 -30.61
C ASP A 46 1.22 10.28 -29.76
N VAL A 47 1.45 11.08 -28.73
CA VAL A 47 2.57 10.92 -27.77
C VAL A 47 2.13 10.07 -26.56
N SER A 48 0.98 9.39 -26.66
CA SER A 48 0.52 8.49 -25.60
C SER A 48 1.60 7.45 -25.31
N PRO A 49 2.06 7.32 -24.05
CA PRO A 49 3.06 6.33 -23.73
C PRO A 49 2.48 4.94 -24.01
N ARG A 50 3.03 4.25 -25.01
CA ARG A 50 2.72 2.86 -25.29
C ARG A 50 3.34 1.99 -24.20
N ILE A 51 2.70 1.97 -23.03
CA ILE A 51 3.02 1.04 -21.95
C ILE A 51 2.87 -0.36 -22.55
N ARG A 52 4.00 -1.03 -22.83
CA ARG A 52 3.98 -2.43 -23.23
C ARG A 52 3.60 -3.22 -21.99
N VAL A 53 2.33 -3.60 -21.88
CA VAL A 53 1.88 -4.54 -20.85
C VAL A 53 2.62 -5.84 -21.12
N ARG A 54 3.63 -6.12 -20.29
CA ARG A 54 4.32 -7.40 -20.32
C ARG A 54 3.33 -8.42 -19.78
N GLU A 55 3.00 -9.44 -20.56
CA GLU A 55 2.17 -10.56 -20.10
C GLU A 55 2.95 -11.27 -18.98
N SER A 56 2.70 -10.88 -17.73
CA SER A 56 3.20 -11.57 -16.55
C SER A 56 2.26 -12.73 -16.23
N PHE A 57 2.68 -13.65 -15.37
CA PHE A 57 1.84 -14.74 -14.87
C PHE A 57 2.08 -14.91 -13.37
N VAL A 58 1.05 -15.37 -12.64
CA VAL A 58 1.16 -15.79 -11.25
C VAL A 58 0.69 -17.22 -11.09
N ILE A 59 1.15 -17.90 -10.04
CA ILE A 59 0.78 -19.28 -9.71
C ILE A 59 -0.28 -19.25 -8.61
N CYS A 60 -1.41 -19.93 -8.83
CA CYS A 60 -2.42 -20.09 -7.79
C CYS A 60 -1.82 -20.82 -6.59
N PRO A 61 -1.83 -20.24 -5.38
CA PRO A 61 -1.18 -20.85 -4.22
C PRO A 61 -1.84 -22.17 -3.81
N THR A 62 -3.15 -22.31 -4.03
CA THR A 62 -3.96 -23.48 -3.64
C THR A 62 -3.75 -24.68 -4.56
N CYS A 63 -3.88 -24.51 -5.88
CA CYS A 63 -3.85 -25.63 -6.85
C CYS A 63 -2.67 -25.59 -7.84
N LYS A 64 -1.79 -24.59 -7.72
CA LYS A 64 -0.59 -24.40 -8.54
C LYS A 64 -0.83 -24.13 -10.04
N ARG A 65 -2.07 -23.84 -10.44
CA ARG A 65 -2.40 -23.44 -11.82
C ARG A 65 -1.79 -22.07 -12.16
N LYS A 66 -1.18 -21.96 -13.35
CA LYS A 66 -0.67 -20.70 -13.89
C LYS A 66 -1.85 -19.84 -14.39
N ILE A 67 -1.91 -18.58 -13.96
CA ILE A 67 -2.92 -17.61 -14.38
C ILE A 67 -2.24 -16.37 -14.95
N SER A 68 -2.79 -15.77 -16.02
CA SER A 68 -2.31 -14.49 -16.57
C SER A 68 -2.16 -13.49 -15.44
N ALA A 69 -1.13 -12.64 -15.46
CA ALA A 69 -0.76 -11.46 -14.67
C ALA A 69 -1.70 -10.26 -14.74
N ASN A 70 -2.40 -10.18 -15.86
CA ASN A 70 -2.90 -8.94 -16.38
C ASN A 70 -4.18 -8.49 -15.62
N PRO A 71 -4.19 -7.29 -15.02
CA PRO A 71 -5.37 -6.76 -14.31
C PRO A 71 -6.56 -6.51 -15.24
N ALA A 72 -6.34 -6.41 -16.55
CA ALA A 72 -7.42 -6.31 -17.54
C ALA A 72 -8.15 -7.64 -17.81
N THR A 73 -7.71 -8.76 -17.23
CA THR A 73 -8.40 -10.05 -17.37
C THR A 73 -9.61 -10.16 -16.44
N ALA A 74 -10.65 -10.89 -16.86
CA ALA A 74 -11.91 -11.05 -16.12
C ALA A 74 -11.82 -11.89 -14.83
N ASN A 75 -10.64 -12.36 -14.41
CA ASN A 75 -10.50 -13.14 -13.18
C ASN A 75 -10.48 -12.22 -11.95
N ALA A 76 -11.60 -12.14 -11.22
CA ALA A 76 -11.72 -11.35 -10.00
C ALA A 76 -11.06 -11.98 -8.76
N PHE A 77 -10.67 -13.26 -8.82
CA PHE A 77 -10.20 -14.03 -7.65
C PHE A 77 -8.69 -14.10 -7.52
N ARG A 78 -7.94 -13.27 -8.24
CA ARG A 78 -6.47 -13.28 -8.23
C ARG A 78 -5.95 -13.03 -6.80
N PRO A 79 -4.89 -13.72 -6.32
CA PRO A 79 -3.97 -14.61 -7.04
C PRO A 79 -4.49 -16.04 -7.27
N PHE A 80 -5.75 -16.33 -6.93
CA PHE A 80 -6.38 -17.63 -7.14
C PHE A 80 -6.97 -17.78 -8.55
N CYS A 81 -7.12 -19.03 -9.00
CA CYS A 81 -7.70 -19.32 -10.32
C CYS A 81 -9.25 -19.35 -10.33
N SER A 82 -9.88 -19.37 -9.15
CA SER A 82 -11.33 -19.45 -8.96
C SER A 82 -11.72 -19.13 -7.53
N GLU A 83 -13.00 -18.84 -7.31
CA GLU A 83 -13.59 -18.68 -5.98
C GLU A 83 -13.36 -19.88 -5.07
N ARG A 84 -13.49 -21.10 -5.61
CA ARG A 84 -13.23 -22.34 -4.87
C ARG A 84 -11.83 -22.34 -4.24
N CYS A 85 -10.80 -21.95 -4.99
CA CYS A 85 -9.43 -21.92 -4.47
C CYS A 85 -9.25 -20.87 -3.38
N ARG A 86 -9.90 -19.70 -3.52
CA ARG A 86 -9.92 -18.66 -2.46
C ARG A 86 -10.53 -19.19 -1.16
N LEU A 87 -11.66 -19.90 -1.25
CA LEU A 87 -12.35 -20.44 -0.07
C LEU A 87 -11.59 -21.58 0.60
N VAL A 88 -10.93 -22.44 -0.17
CA VAL A 88 -10.07 -23.51 0.37
C VAL A 88 -8.88 -22.92 1.13
N ASP A 89 -8.24 -21.89 0.58
CA ASP A 89 -7.14 -21.19 1.25
C ASP A 89 -7.61 -20.59 2.57
N LEU A 90 -8.74 -19.87 2.56
CA LEU A 90 -9.35 -19.34 3.78
C LEU A 90 -9.65 -20.43 4.82
N GLY A 91 -10.18 -21.57 4.38
CA GLY A 91 -10.41 -22.73 5.26
C GLY A 91 -9.12 -23.26 5.91
N ALA A 92 -7.99 -23.25 5.19
CA ALA A 92 -6.68 -23.65 5.71
C ALA A 92 -6.11 -22.67 6.76
N TRP A 93 -6.49 -21.39 6.71
CA TRP A 93 -6.19 -20.44 7.78
C TRP A 93 -7.07 -20.68 8.99
N LEU A 94 -8.39 -20.79 8.80
CA LEU A 94 -9.34 -20.99 9.89
C LEU A 94 -9.10 -22.29 10.67
N ASN A 95 -8.61 -23.33 10.00
CA ASN A 95 -8.30 -24.61 10.65
C ASN A 95 -6.88 -24.66 11.26
N GLY A 96 -6.08 -23.60 11.12
CA GLY A 96 -4.71 -23.54 11.65
C GLY A 96 -3.66 -24.34 10.88
N SER A 97 -3.98 -24.84 9.68
CA SER A 97 -2.98 -25.49 8.80
C SER A 97 -1.96 -24.49 8.28
N HIS A 98 -2.37 -23.23 8.09
CA HIS A 98 -1.46 -22.10 7.89
C HIS A 98 -1.20 -21.42 9.21
N ARG A 99 0.09 -21.40 9.61
CA ARG A 99 0.58 -20.78 10.84
C ARG A 99 1.94 -20.14 10.60
N ILE A 100 2.19 -19.03 11.27
CA ILE A 100 3.49 -18.35 11.30
C ILE A 100 4.20 -18.80 12.58
N THR A 101 5.41 -19.33 12.46
CA THR A 101 6.11 -20.00 13.59
C THR A 101 7.38 -19.27 14.02
N ALA A 102 7.41 -17.94 13.93
CA ALA A 102 8.55 -17.18 14.42
C ALA A 102 8.59 -17.23 15.97
N PRO A 103 9.79 -17.32 16.59
CA PRO A 103 9.91 -17.12 18.03
C PRO A 103 9.52 -15.67 18.35
N LEU A 104 8.72 -15.47 19.40
CA LEU A 104 8.42 -14.13 19.91
C LEU A 104 9.64 -13.57 20.64
N SER A 105 10.03 -12.33 20.34
CA SER A 105 11.06 -11.61 21.10
C SER A 105 10.42 -10.79 22.23
N GLU A 106 11.25 -10.31 23.16
CA GLU A 106 10.77 -9.43 24.25
C GLU A 106 10.22 -8.12 23.68
N GLU A 107 10.83 -7.59 22.61
CA GLU A 107 10.37 -6.39 21.91
C GLU A 107 8.99 -6.56 21.25
N ASP A 108 8.66 -7.76 20.75
CA ASP A 108 7.34 -8.03 20.14
C ASP A 108 6.20 -7.98 21.17
N LEU A 109 6.49 -8.28 22.45
CA LEU A 109 5.51 -8.31 23.53
C LEU A 109 5.15 -6.90 24.01
N ASP A 110 6.12 -5.98 24.01
CA ASP A 110 5.94 -4.61 24.48
C ASP A 110 5.06 -3.78 23.52
N GLU A 111 5.09 -4.05 22.22
CA GLU A 111 4.27 -3.37 21.20
C GLU A 111 2.78 -3.77 21.27
N ALA A 112 2.48 -4.99 21.73
CA ALA A 112 1.12 -5.54 21.75
C ALA A 112 0.19 -4.92 22.81
N VAL A 113 0.73 -4.19 23.79
CA VAL A 113 -0.02 -3.66 24.94
C VAL A 113 -0.68 -2.30 24.64
N VAL A 114 -0.28 -1.60 23.58
CA VAL A 114 -0.65 -0.18 23.35
C VAL A 114 -2.05 0.02 22.72
N THR A 115 -2.76 -1.03 22.30
CA THR A 115 -4.00 -0.88 21.49
C THR A 115 -5.26 -1.52 22.09
N GLY A 116 -5.36 -1.55 23.42
CA GLY A 116 -6.47 -2.21 24.15
C GLY A 116 -7.24 -1.34 25.14
N GLU A 117 -7.13 -0.02 25.13
CA GLU A 117 -7.90 0.87 26.02
C GLU A 117 -8.93 1.66 25.20
N HIS A 118 -10.05 1.01 24.87
CA HIS A 118 -11.29 1.74 24.64
C HIS A 118 -12.13 1.54 25.91
N GLY A 119 -12.00 2.49 26.83
CA GLY A 119 -12.70 2.51 28.11
C GLY A 119 -14.21 2.53 27.91
N GLU A 120 -14.86 1.57 28.56
CA GLU A 120 -16.26 1.68 28.96
C GLU A 120 -16.33 2.58 30.19
N ASP A 121 -16.61 3.87 29.97
CA ASP A 121 -17.05 4.78 31.04
C ASP A 121 -18.40 5.39 30.62
N ASP A 122 -19.46 4.58 30.71
CA ASP A 122 -20.86 5.05 30.76
C ASP A 122 -21.08 5.76 32.11
N GLU A 123 -20.55 6.98 32.24
CA GLU A 123 -20.80 7.84 33.39
C GLU A 123 -22.22 8.43 33.26
N ARG A 124 -23.19 7.66 33.78
CA ARG A 124 -24.60 8.02 33.93
C ARG A 124 -24.74 9.36 34.64
N SER A 125 -24.87 10.41 33.84
CA SER A 125 -25.13 11.77 34.30
C SER A 125 -26.53 11.86 34.92
N GLU A 126 -26.60 11.81 36.25
CA GLU A 126 -27.73 12.34 37.00
C GLU A 126 -27.88 13.82 36.67
N HIS A 127 -28.91 14.16 35.87
CA HIS A 127 -29.38 15.53 35.71
C HIS A 127 -30.55 15.74 36.68
N ASN A 128 -30.34 16.65 37.63
CA ASN A 128 -31.33 17.31 38.47
C ASN A 128 -32.10 18.35 37.65
#